data_AF-A0A849UQ07-F1
#
_entry.id   AF-A0A849UQ07-F1
#
_cell.length_a   1.000
_cell.length_b   1.000
_cell.length_c   1.000
_cell.angle_alpha   90.00
_cell.angle_beta   90.00
_cell.angle_gamma   90.00
#
_symmetry.space_group_name_H-M   'P 1'
#
loop_
_entity.id
_entity.type
_entity.pdbx_description
1 polymer ?
#
loop_
_entity_poly.entity_id
_entity_poly.type
_entity_poly.pdbx_seq_one_letter_code
_entity_poly.pdbx_strand_id
1 'polypeptide(L)'
;MATEKKTVKKTATKPAVKKAVAAKPAVKKAIVKKAPAKKAVAKKETIPQERFYAMVSEAAYFASQNDGNKKSSTEYWMDAEAAVRAKFNVA
;
A
#
# COMPACT_ATOMS: atom_id res chain seq x y z
N MET A 1 36.60 39.51 7.90
CA MET A 1 36.44 40.38 9.09
C MET A 1 35.32 39.75 9.92
N ALA A 2 35.57 38.96 10.96
CA ALA A 2 36.21 39.29 12.24
C ALA A 2 35.48 40.45 12.95
N THR A 3 34.64 40.09 13.93
CA THR A 3 34.58 40.61 15.31
C THR A 3 33.60 39.70 16.08
N GLU A 4 34.03 38.75 16.92
CA GLU A 4 34.53 38.92 18.32
C GLU A 4 33.41 39.43 19.27
N LYS A 5 33.17 38.96 20.51
CA LYS A 5 33.97 38.20 21.51
C LYS A 5 33.12 38.04 22.80
N LYS A 6 33.45 37.03 23.63
CA LYS A 6 33.46 37.02 25.14
C LYS A 6 32.09 36.96 25.87
N THR A 7 31.81 36.23 26.96
CA THR A 7 32.52 35.83 28.22
C THR A 7 31.61 34.79 28.94
N VAL A 8 31.94 33.54 29.29
CA VAL A 8 32.82 32.92 30.33
C VAL A 8 32.36 33.04 31.81
N LYS A 9 32.33 31.88 32.50
CA LYS A 9 32.49 31.60 33.97
C LYS A 9 31.23 31.76 34.87
N LYS A 10 30.97 30.98 35.93
CA LYS A 10 31.67 29.89 36.66
C LYS A 10 30.68 29.27 37.70
N THR A 11 30.75 27.96 37.94
CA THR A 11 30.63 27.20 39.23
C THR A 11 29.52 27.50 40.26
N ALA A 12 28.80 26.46 40.75
CA ALA A 12 29.10 25.75 42.02
C ALA A 12 27.88 24.97 42.64
N THR A 13 28.13 23.71 43.06
CA THR A 13 27.65 22.97 44.26
C THR A 13 26.15 22.70 44.61
N LYS A 14 25.74 21.42 44.42
CA LYS A 14 25.04 20.40 45.27
C LYS A 14 24.65 20.77 46.74
N PRO A 15 23.77 20.05 47.51
CA PRO A 15 22.60 19.13 47.27
C PRO A 15 21.30 19.47 48.08
N ALA A 16 20.12 18.93 47.72
CA ALA A 16 19.01 18.62 48.66
C ALA A 16 17.91 17.77 47.98
N VAL A 17 17.80 16.47 48.29
CA VAL A 17 16.77 15.85 49.15
C VAL A 17 15.34 15.83 48.57
N LYS A 18 14.96 14.62 48.14
CA LYS A 18 13.68 13.91 48.32
C LYS A 18 12.39 14.71 48.09
N LYS A 19 11.71 14.41 46.98
CA LYS A 19 10.25 14.23 47.00
C LYS A 19 9.85 13.12 46.04
N ALA A 20 9.39 12.02 46.61
CA ALA A 20 8.71 10.97 45.89
C ALA A 20 7.50 11.58 45.17
N VAL A 21 7.48 11.47 43.85
CA VAL A 21 6.28 11.71 43.05
C VAL A 21 6.07 10.45 42.23
N ALA A 22 4.97 9.79 42.60
CA ALA A 22 4.27 8.70 41.97
C ALA A 22 4.66 8.41 40.51
N ALA A 23 4.86 7.11 40.28
CA ALA A 23 4.94 6.48 38.98
C ALA A 23 3.93 7.06 37.98
N LYS A 24 4.43 7.82 37.00
CA LYS A 24 3.79 7.90 35.70
C LYS A 24 4.32 6.71 34.91
N PRO A 25 3.49 5.74 34.46
CA PRO A 25 3.97 4.78 33.49
C PRO A 25 4.37 5.60 32.27
N ALA A 26 5.68 5.64 32.00
CA ALA A 26 6.17 6.02 30.70
C ALA A 26 5.46 5.08 29.73
N VAL A 27 4.47 5.61 29.00
CA VAL A 27 3.90 4.95 27.83
C VAL A 27 5.08 4.79 26.90
N LYS A 28 5.72 3.62 26.99
CA LYS A 28 6.72 3.17 26.05
C LYS A 28 6.03 3.34 24.71
N LYS A 29 6.47 4.34 23.94
CA LYS A 29 6.14 4.47 22.53
C LYS A 29 6.58 3.15 21.92
N ALA A 30 5.64 2.23 21.84
CA ALA A 30 5.76 1.03 21.04
C ALA A 30 5.94 1.58 19.64
N ILE A 31 7.20 1.63 19.20
CA ILE A 31 7.54 1.67 17.80
C ILE A 31 6.98 0.35 17.28
N VAL A 32 5.71 0.39 16.88
CA VAL A 32 5.09 -0.66 16.08
C VAL A 32 5.96 -0.73 14.86
N LYS A 33 6.88 -1.71 14.86
CA LYS A 33 7.47 -2.23 13.63
C LYS A 33 6.29 -2.49 12.73
N LYS A 34 6.12 -1.62 11.74
CA LYS A 34 5.11 -1.72 10.70
C LYS A 34 5.41 -3.04 10.01
N ALA A 35 4.73 -4.09 10.47
CA ALA A 35 4.77 -5.38 9.79
C ALA A 35 4.40 -5.09 8.34
N PRO A 36 5.13 -5.63 7.35
CA PRO A 36 4.71 -5.49 5.97
C PRO A 36 3.28 -6.01 5.91
N ALA A 37 2.34 -5.15 5.54
CA ALA A 37 0.96 -5.56 5.30
C ALA A 37 1.06 -6.71 4.29
N LYS A 38 0.80 -7.94 4.75
CA LYS A 38 0.66 -9.08 3.86
C LYS A 38 -0.44 -8.67 2.90
N LYS A 39 -0.10 -8.38 1.65
CA LYS A 39 -1.08 -8.19 0.58
C LYS A 39 -1.92 -9.46 0.58
N ALA A 40 -3.13 -9.35 1.12
CA ALA A 40 -4.13 -10.39 0.97
C ALA A 40 -4.37 -10.47 -0.54
N VAL A 41 -3.83 -11.50 -1.18
CA VAL A 41 -4.16 -11.82 -2.56
C VAL A 41 -5.64 -12.18 -2.52
N ALA A 42 -6.48 -11.26 -3.02
CA ALA A 42 -7.90 -11.52 -3.16
C ALA A 42 -8.05 -12.82 -3.96
N LYS A 43 -8.76 -13.79 -3.38
CA LYS A 43 -9.06 -15.05 -4.07
C LYS A 43 -9.86 -14.70 -5.33
N LYS A 44 -9.37 -15.13 -6.49
CA LYS A 44 -10.13 -15.02 -7.74
C LYS A 44 -11.41 -15.83 -7.59
N GLU A 45 -12.53 -15.22 -7.96
CA GLU A 45 -13.81 -15.92 -8.01
C GLU A 45 -13.76 -16.96 -9.14
N THR A 46 -14.31 -18.14 -8.87
CA THR A 46 -14.39 -19.22 -9.86
C THR A 46 -15.73 -19.12 -10.58
N ILE A 47 -15.69 -18.95 -11.90
CA ILE A 47 -16.87 -18.84 -12.75
C ILE A 47 -16.96 -20.06 -13.69
N PRO A 48 -18.17 -20.52 -14.04
CA PRO A 48 -18.33 -21.57 -15.05
C PRO A 48 -17.88 -21.07 -16.42
N GLN A 49 -17.45 -21.99 -17.28
CA GLN A 49 -16.95 -21.68 -18.62
C GLN A 49 -17.94 -20.86 -19.47
N GLU A 50 -19.25 -21.08 -19.38
CA GLU A 50 -20.24 -20.26 -20.10
C GLU A 50 -20.20 -18.79 -19.69
N ARG A 51 -20.07 -18.51 -18.39
CA ARG A 51 -19.93 -17.14 -17.90
C ARG A 51 -18.62 -16.52 -18.32
N PHE A 52 -17.56 -17.32 -18.38
CA PHE A 52 -16.28 -16.86 -18.90
C PHE A 52 -16.40 -16.38 -20.36
N TYR A 53 -17.00 -17.17 -21.25
CA TYR A 53 -17.17 -16.76 -22.65
C TYR A 53 -18.07 -15.54 -22.81
N ALA A 54 -19.15 -15.42 -22.02
CA ALA A 54 -19.99 -14.23 -22.02
C ALA A 54 -19.18 -12.97 -21.65
N MET A 55 -18.39 -13.04 -20.57
CA MET A 55 -17.54 -11.93 -20.14
C MET A 55 -16.46 -11.58 -21.16
N VAL A 56 -15.83 -12.58 -21.78
CA VAL A 56 -14.80 -12.35 -22.82
C VAL A 56 -15.41 -11.70 -24.05
N SER A 57 -16.58 -12.14 -24.50
CA SER A 57 -17.31 -11.53 -25.62
C SER A 57 -17.64 -10.06 -25.37
N GLU A 58 -18.24 -9.74 -24.21
CA GLU A 58 -18.55 -8.36 -23.84
C GLU A 58 -17.28 -7.52 -23.72
N ALA A 59 -16.25 -8.03 -23.05
CA ALA A 59 -14.98 -7.31 -22.90
C ALA A 59 -14.30 -7.06 -24.24
N ALA A 60 -14.30 -8.03 -25.16
CA ALA A 60 -13.77 -7.86 -26.51
C ALA A 60 -14.53 -6.79 -27.30
N TYR A 61 -15.88 -6.80 -27.21
CA TYR A 61 -16.73 -5.79 -27.85
C TYR A 61 -16.48 -4.37 -27.30
N PHE A 62 -16.40 -4.21 -25.98
CA PHE A 62 -16.11 -2.91 -25.39
C PHE A 62 -14.69 -2.44 -25.67
N ALA A 63 -13.70 -3.35 -25.65
CA ALA A 63 -12.33 -3.02 -26.02
C ALA A 63 -12.24 -2.57 -27.49
N SER A 64 -12.98 -3.22 -28.38
CA SER A 64 -13.02 -2.85 -29.79
C SER A 64 -13.65 -1.47 -29.97
N GLN A 65 -14.76 -1.17 -29.30
CA GLN A 65 -15.37 0.15 -29.35
C GLN A 65 -14.50 1.26 -28.73
N ASN A 66 -13.84 0.99 -27.60
CA ASN A 66 -13.04 1.99 -26.87
C ASN A 66 -11.83 2.47 -27.69
N ASP A 67 -11.18 1.57 -28.41
CA ASP A 67 -10.03 1.89 -29.25
C ASP A 67 -10.40 2.21 -30.70
N GLY A 68 -11.69 2.21 -31.04
CA GLY A 68 -12.18 2.50 -32.40
C GLY A 68 -11.86 1.41 -33.42
N ASN A 69 -11.87 0.14 -32.99
CA ASN A 69 -11.62 -1.06 -33.81
C ASN A 69 -10.26 -1.06 -34.53
N LYS A 70 -9.22 -0.58 -33.87
CA LYS A 70 -7.85 -0.54 -34.40
C LYS A 70 -7.15 -1.90 -34.48
N LYS A 71 -7.57 -2.88 -33.69
CA LYS A 71 -7.01 -4.23 -33.68
C LYS A 71 -7.90 -5.22 -34.45
N SER A 72 -7.37 -6.40 -34.74
CA SER A 72 -8.19 -7.48 -35.28
C SER A 72 -9.13 -8.05 -34.20
N SER A 73 -10.27 -8.62 -34.61
CA SER A 73 -11.23 -9.25 -33.71
C SER A 73 -10.59 -10.33 -32.84
N THR A 74 -9.62 -11.07 -33.38
CA THR A 74 -8.88 -12.10 -32.64
C THR A 74 -8.00 -11.51 -31.54
N GLU A 75 -7.37 -10.36 -31.78
CA GLU A 75 -6.56 -9.69 -30.76
C GLU A 75 -7.41 -9.16 -29.61
N TYR A 76 -8.57 -8.58 -29.90
CA TYR A 76 -9.53 -8.17 -28.87
C TYR A 76 -10.00 -9.34 -28.03
N TRP A 77 -10.26 -10.49 -28.67
CA TRP A 77 -10.64 -11.70 -27.96
C TRP A 77 -9.52 -12.19 -27.03
N MET A 78 -8.27 -12.23 -27.52
CA MET A 78 -7.11 -12.67 -26.73
C MET A 78 -6.84 -11.75 -25.52
N ASP A 79 -6.86 -10.43 -25.73
CA ASP A 79 -6.71 -9.44 -24.65
C ASP A 79 -7.85 -9.57 -23.62
N ALA A 80 -9.09 -9.71 -24.09
CA ALA A 80 -10.25 -9.90 -23.23
C ALA A 80 -10.16 -11.21 -22.44
N GLU A 81 -9.75 -12.30 -23.09
CA GLU A 81 -9.57 -13.60 -22.46
C GLU A 81 -8.52 -13.53 -21.33
N ALA A 82 -7.38 -12.90 -21.60
CA ALA A 82 -6.35 -12.67 -20.60
C ALA A 82 -6.86 -11.79 -19.44
N ALA A 83 -7.62 -10.74 -19.75
CA ALA A 83 -8.16 -9.81 -18.75
C ALA A 83 -9.20 -10.45 -17.83
N VAL A 84 -10.01 -11.40 -18.34
CA VAL A 84 -10.98 -12.16 -17.55
C VAL A 84 -10.27 -13.24 -16.73
N ARG A 85 -9.33 -14.01 -17.30
CA ARG A 85 -8.52 -15.00 -16.54
C ARG A 85 -7.63 -14.35 -15.47
N ALA A 86 -7.25 -13.09 -15.65
CA ALA A 86 -6.54 -12.33 -14.64
C ALA A 86 -7.40 -12.08 -13.38
N LYS A 87 -8.73 -12.05 -13.52
CA LYS A 87 -9.68 -11.74 -12.43
C LYS A 87 -10.40 -12.97 -11.89
N PHE A 88 -10.66 -13.94 -12.75
CA PHE A 88 -11.47 -15.12 -12.45
C PHE A 88 -10.69 -16.41 -12.71
N ASN A 89 -11.02 -17.45 -11.95
CA ASN A 89 -10.68 -18.82 -12.32
C ASN A 89 -11.84 -19.39 -13.14
N VAL A 90 -11.53 -20.24 -14.10
CA VAL A 90 -12.55 -20.98 -14.87
C VAL A 90 -12.64 -22.38 -14.28
N ALA A 91 -13.85 -22.80 -13.89
CA ALA A 91 -14.15 -24.16 -13.45
C ALA A 91 -14.64 -25.03 -14.60
#